data_AF-A0A8B8EWL8-F1
#
_entry.id   AF-A0A8B8EWL8-F1
#
_cell.length_a   1.000
_cell.length_b   1.000
_cell.length_c   1.000
_cell.angle_alpha   90.00
_cell.angle_beta   90.00
_cell.angle_gamma   90.00
#
_symmetry.space_group_name_H-M   'P 1'
#
loop_
_entity.id
_entity.type
_entity.pdbx_description
1 polymer ?
#
loop_
_entity_poly.entity_id
_entity_poly.type
_entity_poly.pdbx_seq_one_letter_code
_entity_poly.pdbx_strand_id
1 'polypeptide(L)'
;MAVCVAVIAKENYPLFIKTIPTENELKFYYTVHTSLDVVEEKISSLGKNSSDLRELYLGLLYPTEDYKVYGYVTNTKVKFVIVVESINSSLRDNEIRSMFRKLHNAYVDMLCNPFYTPGENITSPTFEGVVSSMMHD
;
A
#
# COMPACT_ATOMS: atom_id res chain seq x y z
N MET A 1 -4.49 -12.48 5.42
CA MET A 1 -4.19 -11.40 6.38
C MET A 1 -2.98 -10.58 5.91
N ALA A 2 -3.12 -9.25 5.93
CA ALA A 2 -2.00 -8.33 5.68
C ALA A 2 -1.16 -8.14 6.95
N VAL A 3 0.16 -8.20 6.82
CA VAL A 3 1.11 -8.01 7.93
C VAL A 3 1.63 -6.59 8.03
N CYS A 4 1.65 -5.87 6.91
CA CYS A 4 2.01 -4.46 6.85
C CYS A 4 1.20 -3.75 5.78
N VAL A 5 0.71 -2.55 6.11
CA VAL A 5 0.05 -1.64 5.17
C VAL A 5 0.73 -0.29 5.29
N ALA A 6 1.16 0.26 4.15
CA ALA A 6 1.84 1.54 4.09
C ALA A 6 1.23 2.46 3.03
N VAL A 7 1.18 3.74 3.35
CA VAL A 7 0.84 4.84 2.45
C VAL A 7 2.04 5.78 2.38
N ILE A 8 2.59 5.91 1.18
CA ILE A 8 3.80 6.69 0.90
C ILE A 8 3.44 7.86 0.00
N ALA A 9 3.91 9.05 0.35
CA ALA A 9 3.68 10.26 -0.41
C ALA A 9 4.29 10.18 -1.83
N LYS A 10 3.92 11.16 -2.66
CA LYS A 10 4.51 11.33 -3.98
C LYS A 10 6.03 11.51 -3.90
N GLU A 11 6.51 12.20 -2.89
CA GLU A 11 7.93 12.51 -2.62
C GLU A 11 8.64 11.41 -1.80
N ASN A 12 8.09 10.19 -1.73
CA ASN A 12 8.72 9.00 -1.13
C ASN A 12 8.92 9.04 0.40
N TYR A 13 8.32 9.99 1.11
CA TYR A 13 8.25 9.94 2.57
C TYR A 13 6.98 9.21 3.05
N PRO A 14 7.01 8.53 4.20
CA PRO A 14 5.87 7.78 4.70
C PRO A 14 4.80 8.71 5.28
N LEU A 15 3.56 8.57 4.82
CA LEU A 15 2.39 9.23 5.41
C LEU A 15 1.77 8.37 6.50
N PHE A 16 1.81 7.05 6.33
CA PHE A 16 1.27 6.08 7.28
C PHE A 16 1.95 4.73 7.08
N ILE A 17 2.32 4.07 8.17
CA ILE A 17 2.79 2.68 8.17
C ILE A 17 2.17 2.00 9.38
N LYS A 18 1.50 0.87 9.16
CA LYS A 18 0.98 0.00 10.20
C LYS A 18 1.48 -1.42 9.98
N THR A 19 2.08 -1.99 11.01
CA THR A 19 2.60 -3.36 11.04
C THR A 19 1.89 -4.16 12.12
N ILE A 20 1.88 -5.47 11.99
CA ILE A 20 1.56 -6.35 13.10
C ILE A 20 2.61 -6.15 14.22
N PRO A 21 2.18 -6.11 15.50
CA PRO A 21 3.12 -5.95 16.61
C PRO A 21 4.01 -7.18 16.69
N THR A 22 5.27 -7.02 16.28
CA THR A 22 6.29 -8.08 16.25
C THR A 22 7.63 -7.47 16.60
N GLU A 23 8.59 -8.26 17.05
CA GLU A 23 9.95 -7.75 17.35
C GLU A 23 10.67 -7.21 16.10
N ASN A 24 10.17 -7.54 14.91
CA ASN A 24 10.78 -7.24 13.62
C ASN A 24 10.05 -6.14 12.83
N GLU A 25 9.42 -5.16 13.48
CA GLU A 25 8.73 -4.07 12.76
C GLU A 25 9.64 -3.40 11.71
N LEU A 26 10.91 -3.18 12.07
CA LEU A 26 11.92 -2.56 11.20
C LEU A 26 12.11 -3.31 9.86
N LYS A 27 11.95 -4.64 9.85
CA LYS A 27 11.99 -5.47 8.62
C LYS A 27 10.93 -4.99 7.62
N PHE A 28 9.73 -4.67 8.10
CA PHE A 28 8.65 -4.19 7.23
C PHE A 28 8.90 -2.78 6.72
N TYR A 29 9.48 -1.89 7.54
CA TYR A 29 9.88 -0.55 7.07
C TYR A 29 10.91 -0.64 5.94
N TYR A 30 11.94 -1.48 6.08
CA TYR A 30 12.91 -1.70 5.00
C TYR A 30 12.26 -2.32 3.76
N THR A 31 11.39 -3.31 3.94
CA THR A 31 10.67 -3.95 2.83
C THR A 31 9.84 -2.93 2.03
N VAL A 32 9.08 -2.08 2.72
CA VAL A 32 8.29 -1.02 2.09
C VAL A 32 9.21 -0.03 1.37
N HIS A 33 10.33 0.36 1.99
CA HIS A 33 11.28 1.28 1.40
C HIS A 33 11.91 0.74 0.11
N THR A 34 12.42 -0.50 0.13
CA THR A 34 13.00 -1.16 -1.06
C THR A 34 11.98 -1.42 -2.15
N SER A 35 10.69 -1.51 -1.81
CA SER A 35 9.62 -1.69 -2.80
C SER A 35 9.39 -0.46 -3.68
N LEU A 36 9.84 0.73 -3.25
CA LEU A 36 9.65 1.97 -3.99
C LEU A 36 10.40 1.97 -5.33
N ASP A 37 11.60 1.40 -5.37
CA ASP A 37 12.38 1.29 -6.61
C ASP A 37 11.62 0.49 -7.68
N VAL A 38 11.01 -0.63 -7.27
CA VAL A 38 10.20 -1.49 -8.17
C VAL A 38 8.93 -0.76 -8.62
N VAL A 39 8.30 0.01 -7.72
CA VAL A 39 7.14 0.83 -8.07
C VAL A 39 7.51 1.86 -9.13
N GLU A 40 8.64 2.55 -8.99
CA GLU A 40 9.10 3.55 -9.97
C GLU A 40 9.43 2.95 -11.33
N GLU A 41 10.05 1.76 -11.37
CA GLU A 41 10.30 1.03 -12.61
C GLU A 41 9.00 0.64 -13.32
N LYS A 42 8.00 0.14 -12.57
CA LYS A 42 6.68 -0.20 -13.13
C LYS A 42 5.93 1.03 -13.65
N ILE A 43 5.94 2.14 -12.92
CA ILE A 43 5.35 3.39 -13.41
C ILE A 43 6.03 3.87 -14.71
N SER A 44 7.35 3.77 -14.77
CA SER A 44 8.15 4.22 -15.93
C SER A 44 7.92 3.35 -17.17
N SER A 45 7.68 2.04 -16.99
CA SER A 45 7.36 1.12 -18.08
C SER A 45 5.92 1.26 -18.57
N LEU A 46 4.95 1.52 -17.70
CA LEU A 46 3.54 1.78 -18.05
C LEU A 46 3.36 3.00 -18.97
N GLY A 47 4.22 4.03 -18.84
CA GLY A 47 4.21 5.20 -19.71
C GLY A 47 4.48 4.93 -21.20
N LYS A 48 4.94 3.73 -21.56
CA LYS A 48 5.25 3.32 -22.94
C LYS A 48 4.09 2.61 -23.63
N ASN A 49 3.14 2.05 -22.88
CA ASN A 49 2.01 1.27 -23.39
C ASN A 49 0.68 1.96 -23.04
N SER A 50 0.07 2.60 -24.04
CA SER A 50 -1.06 3.53 -23.84
C SER A 50 -2.35 2.87 -23.30
N SER A 51 -2.49 1.55 -23.38
CA SER A 51 -3.64 0.79 -22.86
C SER A 51 -3.61 0.57 -21.35
N ASP A 52 -2.43 0.57 -20.72
CA ASP A 52 -2.25 0.22 -19.29
C ASP A 52 -2.16 1.44 -18.36
N LEU A 53 -2.15 2.67 -18.91
CA LEU A 53 -2.06 3.94 -18.18
C LEU A 53 -3.18 4.16 -17.14
N ARG A 54 -4.24 3.36 -17.16
CA ARG A 54 -5.37 3.45 -16.23
C ARG A 54 -5.33 2.43 -15.11
N GLU A 55 -4.43 1.44 -15.14
CA GLU A 55 -4.36 0.45 -14.08
C GLU A 55 -3.54 1.00 -12.90
N LEU A 56 -4.27 1.39 -11.84
CA LEU A 56 -3.68 1.88 -10.58
C LEU A 56 -3.03 0.75 -9.76
N TYR A 57 -3.41 -0.49 -10.04
CA TYR A 57 -2.87 -1.67 -9.37
C TYR A 57 -1.63 -2.18 -10.09
N LEU A 58 -0.50 -2.22 -9.39
CA LEU A 58 0.78 -2.66 -9.97
C LEU A 58 1.02 -4.17 -9.84
N GLY A 59 0.11 -4.90 -9.20
CA GLY A 59 0.29 -6.33 -8.95
C GLY A 59 1.33 -6.62 -7.87
N LEU A 60 1.85 -7.84 -7.92
CA LEU A 60 3.01 -8.27 -7.12
C LEU A 60 4.24 -7.46 -7.55
N LEU A 61 4.90 -6.82 -6.59
CA LEU A 61 6.17 -6.12 -6.80
C LEU A 61 7.31 -7.12 -6.77
N TYR A 62 7.47 -7.80 -5.63
CA TYR A 62 8.39 -8.91 -5.48
C TYR A 62 7.96 -9.83 -4.33
N PRO A 63 8.27 -11.14 -4.41
CA PRO A 63 8.18 -12.05 -3.29
C PRO A 63 9.45 -12.02 -2.43
N THR A 64 9.29 -12.25 -1.14
CA THR A 64 10.34 -12.61 -0.17
C THR A 64 10.06 -14.04 0.32
N GLU A 65 10.96 -14.66 1.08
CA GLU A 65 10.77 -16.00 1.64
C GLU A 65 9.43 -16.15 2.37
N ASP A 66 9.14 -15.23 3.29
CA ASP A 66 7.94 -15.31 4.14
C ASP A 66 6.78 -14.44 3.65
N TYR A 67 7.02 -13.51 2.72
CA TYR A 67 6.08 -12.42 2.41
C TYR A 67 5.93 -12.16 0.91
N LYS A 68 4.79 -11.61 0.52
CA LYS A 68 4.52 -11.08 -0.83
C LYS A 68 4.20 -9.60 -0.71
N VAL A 69 4.88 -8.79 -1.51
CA VAL A 69 4.73 -7.33 -1.50
C VAL A 69 3.94 -6.90 -2.73
N TYR A 70 2.80 -6.25 -2.52
CA TYR A 70 1.94 -5.73 -3.59
C TYR A 70 1.96 -4.22 -3.61
N GLY A 71 1.81 -3.65 -4.80
CA GLY A 71 1.84 -2.20 -5.03
C GLY A 71 0.57 -1.67 -5.68
N TYR A 72 0.23 -0.44 -5.33
CA TYR A 72 -0.83 0.34 -5.95
C TYR A 72 -0.42 1.81 -5.98
N VAL A 73 -0.69 2.51 -7.07
CA VAL A 73 -0.33 3.91 -7.24
C VAL A 73 -1.55 4.69 -7.70
N THR A 74 -1.90 5.71 -6.93
CA THR A 74 -2.99 6.63 -7.25
C THR A 74 -2.61 7.55 -8.41
N ASN A 75 -3.61 8.18 -9.03
CA ASN A 75 -3.39 9.21 -10.05
C ASN A 75 -2.64 10.45 -9.52
N THR A 76 -2.65 10.70 -8.20
CA THR A 76 -1.86 11.75 -7.54
C THR A 76 -0.44 11.32 -7.19
N LYS A 77 -0.04 10.11 -7.61
CA LYS A 77 1.28 9.49 -7.37
C LYS A 77 1.57 9.13 -5.90
N VAL A 78 0.54 9.10 -5.06
CA VAL A 78 0.61 8.45 -3.73
C VAL A 78 0.66 6.95 -3.93
N LYS A 79 1.55 6.28 -3.21
CA LYS A 79 1.88 4.86 -3.38
C LYS A 79 1.36 4.10 -2.17
N PHE A 80 0.58 3.06 -2.40
CA PHE A 80 0.16 2.13 -1.36
C PHE A 80 0.92 0.83 -1.51
N VAL A 81 1.42 0.32 -0.39
CA VAL A 81 2.14 -0.94 -0.32
C VAL A 81 1.43 -1.82 0.71
N ILE A 82 1.12 -3.05 0.30
CA ILE A 82 0.55 -4.06 1.20
C ILE A 82 1.46 -5.28 1.18
N VAL A 83 1.89 -5.70 2.36
CA VAL A 83 2.67 -6.91 2.58
C VAL A 83 1.76 -7.96 3.18
N VAL A 84 1.75 -9.15 2.60
CA VAL A 84 0.99 -10.32 3.09
C VAL A 84 1.93 -11.49 3.30
N GLU A 85 1.59 -12.41 4.20
CA GLU A 85 2.32 -13.67 4.37
C GLU A 85 2.19 -14.58 3.15
N SER A 86 3.30 -15.19 2.75
CA SER A 86 3.40 -16.09 1.59
C SER A 86 2.64 -17.40 1.80
N ILE A 87 2.56 -17.88 3.05
CA ILE A 87 1.84 -19.11 3.46
C ILE A 87 0.34 -18.98 3.15
N ASN A 88 -0.21 -17.77 3.14
CA ASN A 88 -1.57 -17.47 2.70
C ASN A 88 -1.68 -17.50 1.16
N SER A 89 -1.31 -18.62 0.55
CA SER A 89 -1.38 -18.89 -0.89
C SER A 89 -2.80 -18.84 -1.47
N SER A 90 -3.82 -18.77 -0.60
CA SER A 90 -5.23 -18.65 -0.95
C SER A 90 -5.70 -17.24 -1.28
N LEU A 91 -4.94 -16.19 -0.92
CA LEU A 91 -5.34 -14.82 -1.25
C LEU A 91 -5.26 -14.62 -2.75
N ARG A 92 -6.44 -14.53 -3.39
CA ARG A 92 -6.54 -14.30 -4.82
C ARG A 92 -6.25 -12.84 -5.11
N ASP A 93 -5.74 -12.58 -6.30
CA ASP A 93 -5.45 -11.24 -6.81
C ASP A 93 -6.65 -10.27 -6.69
N ASN A 94 -7.88 -10.80 -6.82
CA ASN A 94 -9.12 -10.06 -6.62
C ASN A 94 -9.32 -9.54 -5.18
N GLU A 95 -8.90 -10.31 -4.17
CA GLU A 95 -9.00 -9.92 -2.76
C GLU A 95 -7.99 -8.81 -2.45
N ILE A 96 -6.76 -8.92 -2.99
CA ILE A 96 -5.75 -7.86 -2.91
C ILE A 96 -6.23 -6.57 -3.58
N ARG A 97 -6.80 -6.67 -4.79
CA ARG A 97 -7.43 -5.52 -5.46
C ARG A 97 -8.55 -4.90 -4.63
N SER A 98 -9.36 -5.71 -3.95
CA SER A 98 -10.43 -5.24 -3.06
C SER A 98 -9.85 -4.49 -1.85
N MET A 99 -8.79 -5.02 -1.23
CA MET A 99 -8.08 -4.36 -0.13
C MET A 99 -7.53 -3.00 -0.57
N PHE A 100 -6.89 -2.90 -1.74
CA PHE A 100 -6.41 -1.62 -2.27
C PHE A 100 -7.55 -0.63 -2.54
N ARG A 101 -8.68 -1.08 -3.07
CA ARG A 101 -9.87 -0.22 -3.25
C ARG A 101 -10.41 0.29 -1.92
N LYS A 102 -10.51 -0.57 -0.92
CA LYS A 102 -10.97 -0.21 0.43
C LYS A 102 -9.99 0.78 1.10
N LEU A 103 -8.68 0.58 0.93
CA LEU A 103 -7.64 1.50 1.41
C LEU A 103 -7.70 2.85 0.70
N HIS A 104 -7.86 2.85 -0.63
CA HIS A 104 -7.96 4.08 -1.42
C HIS A 104 -9.18 4.90 -1.02
N ASN A 105 -10.35 4.28 -0.88
CA ASN A 105 -11.56 4.97 -0.44
C ASN A 105 -11.36 5.61 0.95
N ALA A 106 -10.81 4.86 1.91
CA ALA A 106 -10.52 5.40 3.24
C ALA A 106 -9.49 6.56 3.21
N TYR A 107 -8.49 6.47 2.33
CA TYR A 107 -7.52 7.55 2.14
C TYR A 107 -8.19 8.82 1.57
N VAL A 108 -9.09 8.67 0.59
CA VAL A 108 -9.85 9.78 0.01
C VAL A 108 -10.79 10.41 1.06
N ASP A 109 -11.52 9.59 1.81
CA ASP A 109 -12.42 10.08 2.87
C ASP A 109 -11.65 10.88 3.94
N MET A 110 -10.46 10.40 4.32
CA MET A 110 -9.57 11.14 5.21
C MET A 110 -9.07 12.44 4.58
N LEU A 111 -8.72 12.43 3.29
CA LEU A 111 -8.16 13.59 2.59
C LEU A 111 -9.20 14.69 2.38
N CYS A 112 -10.47 14.30 2.25
CA CYS A 112 -11.62 15.20 2.19
C CYS A 112 -11.99 15.81 3.55
N ASN A 113 -11.30 15.46 4.64
CA ASN A 113 -11.49 16.10 5.93
C ASN A 113 -10.86 17.52 5.92
N PRO A 114 -11.65 18.59 6.16
CA PRO A 114 -11.13 19.98 6.13
C PRO A 114 -10.08 20.28 7.21
N PHE A 115 -9.94 19.42 8.23
CA PHE A 115 -8.94 19.54 9.29
C PHE A 115 -7.67 18.73 9.03
N TYR A 116 -7.61 17.98 7.93
CA TYR A 116 -6.40 17.26 7.55
C TYR A 116 -5.53 18.13 6.64
N THR A 117 -4.26 18.29 6.99
CA THR A 117 -3.28 18.97 6.16
C THR A 117 -2.65 17.96 5.19
N PRO A 118 -2.82 18.12 3.86
CA PRO A 118 -2.21 17.22 2.89
C PRO A 118 -0.69 17.18 3.04
N GLY A 119 -0.15 15.97 3.18
CA GLY A 119 1.28 15.74 3.32
C GLY A 119 1.75 15.53 4.75
N GLU A 120 0.90 15.73 5.75
CA GLU A 120 1.18 15.33 7.14
C GLU A 120 0.87 13.84 7.38
N ASN A 121 1.38 13.30 8.48
CA ASN A 121 1.10 11.92 8.84
C ASN A 121 -0.40 11.70 9.08
N ILE A 122 -0.90 10.56 8.62
CA ILE A 122 -2.30 10.18 8.77
C ILE A 122 -2.53 9.74 10.22
N THR A 123 -3.31 10.51 10.97
CA THR A 123 -3.66 10.25 12.37
C THR A 123 -5.14 9.91 12.58
N SER A 124 -5.90 9.77 11.49
CA SER A 124 -7.34 9.55 11.56
C SER A 124 -7.68 8.16 12.14
N PRO A 125 -8.45 8.09 13.25
CA PRO A 125 -8.85 6.81 13.85
C PRO A 125 -9.75 5.97 12.93
N THR A 126 -10.57 6.61 12.09
CA THR A 126 -11.45 5.90 11.15
C THR A 126 -10.63 5.21 10.07
N PHE A 127 -9.58 5.87 9.57
CA PHE A 127 -8.64 5.30 8.62
C PHE A 127 -7.88 4.12 9.24
N GLU A 128 -7.37 4.29 10.47
CA GLU A 128 -6.67 3.21 11.18
C GLU A 128 -7.59 2.00 11.44
N GLY A 129 -8.88 2.23 11.75
CA GLY A 129 -9.87 1.16 11.89
C GLY A 129 -10.06 0.36 10.60
N VAL A 130 -10.08 1.02 9.44
CA VAL A 130 -10.14 0.35 8.13
C VAL A 130 -8.89 -0.49 7.89
N VAL A 131 -7.70 0.05 8.14
CA VAL A 131 -6.44 -0.70 7.98
C VAL A 131 -6.42 -1.90 8.93
N SER A 132 -6.82 -1.72 10.18
CA SER A 132 -6.84 -2.79 11.19
C SER A 132 -7.76 -3.95 10.76
N SER A 133 -8.90 -3.67 10.14
CA SER A 133 -9.77 -4.73 9.59
C SER A 133 -9.05 -5.57 8.51
N MET A 134 -8.23 -4.96 7.65
CA MET A 134 -7.48 -5.68 6.62
C MET A 134 -6.37 -6.58 7.19
N MET A 135 -5.92 -6.29 8.41
CA MET A 135 -4.87 -7.05 9.09
C MET A 135 -5.43 -8.21 9.92
N HIS A 136 -6.66 -8.06 10.44
CA HIS A 136 -7.29 -9.03 11.33
C HIS A 136 -8.40 -9.90 10.70
N ASP A 137 -8.76 -9.68 9.43
CA ASP A 137 -9.70 -10.51 8.65
C ASP A 137 -9.03 -11.75 8.02
#